data_AF-A0A954PU47-F1
#
_entry.id   AF-A0A954PU47-F1
#
_cell.length_a   1.000
_cell.length_b   1.000
_cell.length_c   1.000
_cell.angle_alpha   90.00
_cell.angle_beta   90.00
_cell.angle_gamma   90.00
#
_symmetry.space_group_name_H-M   'P 1'
#
loop_
_entity.id
_entity.type
_entity.pdbx_description
1 polymer ?
#
loop_
_entity_poly.entity_id
_entity_poly.type
_entity_poly.pdbx_seq_one_letter_code
_entity_poly.pdbx_strand_id
1 'polypeptide(L)'
;MKELIEKQLGNEIGVNLHSAHRIEPATLIAAGNDYFSITTQEDENVYHVPYMNIVKIIENPGGVVISGFFKSHKTHPFVIKIGHVVEYVPT
;
A
#
# COMPACT_ATOMS: atom_id res chain seq x y z
N MET A 1 -15.34 0.65 -0.26
CA MET A 1 -13.87 0.63 -0.47
C MET A 1 -13.41 1.93 -1.10
N LYS A 2 -13.90 2.28 -2.29
CA LYS A 2 -13.62 3.55 -2.98
C LYS A 2 -13.67 4.80 -2.08
N GLU A 3 -14.81 5.06 -1.44
CA GLU A 3 -14.98 6.26 -0.58
C GLU A 3 -13.94 6.38 0.54
N LEU A 4 -13.45 5.25 1.06
CA LEU A 4 -12.42 5.24 2.11
C LEU A 4 -11.07 5.63 1.53
N ILE A 5 -10.73 5.08 0.36
CA ILE A 5 -9.46 5.31 -0.32
C ILE A 5 -9.43 6.70 -0.96
N GLU A 6 -10.55 7.20 -1.49
CA GLU A 6 -10.66 8.55 -2.08
C GLU A 6 -10.28 9.67 -1.11
N LYS A 7 -10.50 9.49 0.19
CA LYS A 7 -10.09 10.45 1.23
C LYS A 7 -8.57 10.63 1.32
N GLN A 8 -7.81 9.70 0.76
CA GLN A 8 -6.36 9.71 0.76
C GLN A 8 -5.76 10.18 -0.57
N LEU A 9 -6.57 10.67 -1.52
CA LEU A 9 -6.05 11.14 -2.81
C LEU A 9 -5.02 12.26 -2.61
N GLY A 10 -3.87 12.10 -3.25
CA GLY A 10 -2.72 13.00 -3.12
C GLY A 10 -1.85 12.78 -1.88
N ASN A 11 -2.30 11.97 -0.91
CA ASN A 11 -1.53 11.69 0.31
C ASN A 11 -0.56 10.53 0.10
N GLU A 12 0.51 10.53 0.91
CA GLU A 12 1.38 9.37 1.08
C GLU A 12 0.68 8.33 1.98
N ILE A 13 0.61 7.10 1.50
CA ILE A 13 0.12 5.93 2.23
C ILE A 13 1.23 4.87 2.34
N GLY A 14 1.07 3.96 3.30
CA GLY A 14 1.91 2.77 3.36
C GLY A 14 1.29 1.61 2.57
N VAL A 15 2.07 0.92 1.75
CA VAL A 15 1.61 -0.26 1.01
C VAL A 15 2.70 -1.34 0.93
N ASN A 16 2.32 -2.61 0.94
CA ASN A 16 3.24 -3.72 0.67
C ASN A 16 3.25 -4.01 -0.83
N LEU A 17 3.80 -3.14 -1.66
CA LEU A 17 3.70 -3.32 -3.12
C LEU A 17 4.62 -4.43 -3.63
N HIS A 18 5.90 -4.41 -3.24
CA HIS A 18 6.92 -5.32 -3.80
C HIS A 18 7.17 -6.58 -2.96
N SER A 19 6.79 -6.58 -1.69
CA SER A 19 6.97 -7.73 -0.80
C SER A 19 5.90 -7.78 0.27
N ALA A 20 5.35 -8.97 0.54
CA ALA A 20 4.34 -9.17 1.58
C ALA A 20 4.73 -8.63 2.97
N HIS A 21 6.04 -8.63 3.28
CA HIS A 21 6.57 -8.29 4.60
C HIS A 21 7.05 -6.84 4.74
N ARG A 22 7.20 -6.11 3.62
CA ARG A 22 7.64 -4.71 3.64
C ARG A 22 6.45 -3.78 3.50
N ILE A 23 6.49 -2.62 4.15
CA ILE A 23 5.60 -1.50 3.85
C ILE A 23 6.47 -0.37 3.35
N GLU A 24 6.07 0.19 2.23
CA GLU A 24 6.76 1.24 1.50
C GLU A 24 5.84 2.45 1.35
N PRO A 25 6.41 3.67 1.33
CA PRO A 25 5.65 4.86 0.98
C PRO A 25 5.19 4.79 -0.48
N ALA A 26 3.93 5.11 -0.73
CA ALA A 26 3.40 5.32 -2.06
C ALA A 26 2.39 6.47 -2.04
N THR A 27 2.29 7.23 -3.13
CA THR A 27 1.30 8.30 -3.26
C THR A 27 0.07 7.76 -3.95
N LEU A 28 -1.10 7.96 -3.33
CA LEU A 28 -2.38 7.61 -3.96
C LEU A 28 -2.75 8.66 -5.01
N ILE A 29 -2.86 8.25 -6.27
CA ILE A 29 -3.11 9.17 -7.40
C ILE A 29 -4.50 9.01 -8.01
N ALA A 30 -5.15 7.86 -7.83
CA ALA A 30 -6.52 7.65 -8.30
C ALA A 30 -7.26 6.61 -7.46
N ALA A 31 -8.59 6.74 -7.40
CA ALA A 31 -9.49 5.77 -6.82
C ALA A 31 -10.66 5.55 -7.79
N GLY A 32 -10.58 4.47 -8.56
CA GLY A 32 -11.61 4.04 -9.50
C GLY A 32 -12.76 3.33 -8.79
N ASN A 33 -13.68 2.77 -9.58
CA ASN A 33 -14.83 2.05 -9.00
C ASN A 33 -14.44 0.67 -8.45
N ASP A 34 -13.41 0.05 -9.02
CA ASP A 34 -12.97 -1.32 -8.78
C ASP A 34 -11.46 -1.44 -8.49
N TYR A 35 -10.72 -0.33 -8.59
CA TYR A 35 -9.26 -0.28 -8.33
C TYR A 35 -8.85 1.03 -7.68
N PHE A 36 -7.63 1.07 -7.16
CA PHE A 36 -6.91 2.30 -6.86
C PHE A 36 -5.58 2.32 -7.59
N SER A 37 -5.01 3.51 -7.75
CA SER A 37 -3.71 3.69 -8.39
C SER A 37 -2.74 4.39 -7.46
N ILE A 38 -1.52 3.89 -7.43
CA ILE A 38 -0.42 4.47 -6.66
C ILE A 38 0.80 4.66 -7.55
N THR A 39 1.67 5.58 -7.14
CA THR A 39 3.05 5.68 -7.64
C THR A 39 4.00 5.51 -6.47
N THR A 40 5.18 4.94 -6.73
CA THR A 40 6.26 4.89 -5.74
C THR A 40 7.30 5.98 -6.04
N GLN A 41 8.26 6.15 -5.13
CA GLN A 41 9.45 6.99 -5.39
C GLN A 41 10.60 6.18 -6.01
N GLU A 42 10.51 4.85 -5.98
CA GLU A 42 11.58 3.96 -6.45
C GLU A 42 11.54 3.83 -7.98
N ASP A 43 10.35 3.90 -8.58
CA ASP A 43 10.14 3.89 -10.01
C ASP A 43 9.03 4.86 -10.45
N GLU A 44 9.11 5.34 -11.69
CA GLU A 44 8.08 6.21 -12.29
C GLU A 44 6.83 5.40 -12.73
N ASN A 45 6.65 4.20 -12.18
CA ASN A 45 5.57 3.30 -12.55
C ASN A 45 4.28 3.65 -11.81
N VAL A 46 3.17 3.54 -12.52
CA VAL A 46 1.83 3.61 -11.94
C VAL A 46 1.28 2.20 -11.74
N TYR A 47 0.96 1.88 -10.50
CA TYR A 47 0.42 0.58 -10.12
C TYR A 47 -1.09 0.68 -9.90
N HIS A 48 -1.84 -0.02 -10.74
CA HIS A 48 -3.28 -0.16 -10.60
C HIS A 48 -3.61 -1.44 -9.82
N VAL A 49 -4.17 -1.29 -8.63
CA VAL A 49 -4.47 -2.41 -7.72
C VAL A 49 -5.99 -2.58 -7.59
N PRO A 50 -6.54 -3.73 -8.01
CA PRO A 50 -7.95 -4.04 -7.81
C PRO A 50 -8.32 -4.10 -6.32
N TYR A 51 -9.51 -3.63 -5.96
CA TYR A 51 -9.98 -3.70 -4.58
C TYR A 51 -10.11 -5.13 -4.05
N MET A 52 -10.36 -6.10 -4.93
CA MET A 52 -10.38 -7.51 -4.57
C MET A 52 -9.03 -8.04 -4.06
N ASN A 53 -7.92 -7.34 -4.38
CA ASN A 53 -6.59 -7.71 -3.89
C ASN A 53 -6.27 -7.08 -2.53
N ILE A 54 -7.14 -6.24 -1.97
CA ILE A 54 -6.93 -5.66 -0.64
C ILE A 54 -7.23 -6.72 0.42
N VAL A 55 -6.21 -7.07 1.19
CA VAL A 55 -6.33 -7.97 2.34
C VAL A 55 -6.78 -7.21 3.59
N LYS A 56 -6.25 -6.00 3.80
CA LYS A 56 -6.54 -5.19 5.00
C LYS A 56 -6.25 -3.71 4.77
N ILE A 57 -7.02 -2.83 5.40
CA ILE A 57 -6.70 -1.41 5.56
C ILE A 57 -6.52 -1.12 7.06
N ILE A 58 -5.53 -0.30 7.40
CA ILE A 58 -5.23 0.11 8.78
C ILE A 58 -5.13 1.63 8.82
N GLU A 59 -5.89 2.24 9.73
CA GLU A 59 -5.86 3.68 10.00
C GLU A 59 -5.39 3.92 11.43
N ASN A 60 -4.37 4.75 11.60
CA ASN A 60 -3.93 5.25 12.90
C ASN A 60 -3.35 6.65 12.71
N PRO A 61 -4.00 7.73 13.18
CA PRO A 61 -3.46 9.09 13.08
C PRO A 61 -2.08 9.25 13.73
N GLY A 62 -1.76 8.46 14.77
CA GLY A 62 -0.44 8.42 15.41
C GLY A 62 0.60 7.61 14.62
N GLY A 63 0.23 7.05 13.47
CA GLY A 63 1.07 6.24 12.62
C GLY A 63 0.95 4.73 12.91
N VAL A 64 0.84 3.92 11.86
CA VAL A 64 0.82 2.46 11.99
C VAL A 64 2.24 1.96 12.25
N VAL A 65 2.43 1.27 13.39
CA VAL A 65 3.70 0.62 13.73
C VAL A 65 3.81 -0.68 12.95
N ILE A 66 4.74 -0.73 12.01
CA ILE A 66 5.04 -1.94 11.24
C ILE A 66 6.28 -2.57 11.85
N SER A 67 6.12 -3.77 12.42
CA SER A 67 7.20 -4.51 13.08
C SER A 67 8.18 -5.07 12.04
N GLY A 68 9.12 -4.24 11.60
CA GLY A 68 10.30 -4.65 10.83
C GLY A 68 11.52 -4.81 11.74
N PHE A 69 12.42 -5.73 11.39
CA PHE A 69 13.64 -6.07 12.16
C PHE A 69 14.64 -4.91 12.33
N PHE A 70 14.43 -3.78 11.66
CA PHE A 70 15.26 -2.58 11.75
C PHE A 70 14.40 -1.35 12.12
N LYS A 71 14.74 -0.72 13.25
CA LYS A 71 14.00 0.36 13.94
C LYS A 71 14.03 1.73 13.23
N SER A 72 14.03 1.80 11.89
CA SER A 72 13.67 3.06 11.21
C SER A 72 12.17 3.07 11.00
N HIS A 73 11.41 3.44 12.03
CA HIS A 73 9.95 3.45 11.98
C HIS A 73 9.46 4.66 11.17
N LYS A 74 9.51 4.58 9.83
CA LYS A 74 8.61 5.42 9.03
C LYS A 74 7.21 4.91 9.30
N THR A 75 6.39 5.73 9.96
CA THR A 75 5.01 5.40 10.28
C THR A 75 4.11 6.02 9.23
N HIS A 76 3.08 5.28 8.83
CA HIS A 76 2.10 5.73 7.86
C HIS A 76 0.74 5.79 8.55
N PRO A 77 0.01 6.92 8.51
CA PRO A 77 -1.31 7.02 9.13
C PRO A 77 -2.37 6.13 8.48
N PHE A 78 -2.17 5.83 7.19
CA PHE A 78 -3.05 4.99 6.38
C PHE A 78 -2.21 3.93 5.68
N VAL A 79 -2.51 2.65 5.93
CA VAL A 79 -1.79 1.51 5.34
C VAL A 79 -2.77 0.59 4.61
N ILE A 80 -2.46 0.26 3.36
CA ILE A 80 -3.16 -0.76 2.57
C ILE A 80 -2.26 -2.00 2.47
N LYS A 81 -2.76 -3.14 2.94
CA LYS A 81 -2.15 -4.45 2.71
C LYS A 81 -2.83 -5.13 1.53
N ILE A 82 -2.06 -5.43 0.48
CA ILE A 82 -2.49 -6.11 -0.73
C ILE A 82 -1.99 -7.57 -0.73
N GLY A 83 -2.73 -8.46 -1.37
CA GLY A 83 -2.35 -9.85 -1.59
C GLY A 83 -1.27 -9.97 -2.65
N HIS A 84 -0.32 -10.89 -2.43
CA HIS A 84 0.77 -11.18 -3.35
C HIS A 84 0.57 -12.55 -3.97
N VAL A 85 0.75 -12.66 -5.29
CA VAL A 85 0.85 -13.96 -5.95
C VAL A 85 2.26 -14.48 -5.68
N VAL A 86 2.37 -15.63 -5.03
CA VAL A 86 3.65 -16.30 -4.86
C VAL A 86 3.95 -17.02 -6.17
N GLU A 87 4.86 -16.48 -6.98
CA GLU A 87 5.40 -17.20 -8.12
C GLU A 87 6.32 -18.30 -7.59
N TYR A 88 5.87 -19.56 -7.71
CA TYR A 88 6.73 -20.71 -7.43
C TYR A 88 7.66 -20.91 -8.62
N VAL A 89 8.95 -20.60 -8.43
CA VAL A 89 10.01 -20.98 -9.36
C VAL A 89 10.66 -22.26 -8.83
N PRO A 90 10.52 -23.41 -9.51
CA PRO A 90 11.20 -24.63 -9.09
C PRO A 90 12.72 -24.42 -9.16
N THR A 91 13.41 -24.65 -8.04
CA THR A 91 14.88 -24.72 -7.96
C THR A 91 15.39 -26.09 -8.34
#